data_AF-A0A8T4D728-F1
#
_entry.id   AF-A0A8T4D728-F1
#
_cell.length_a   1.000
_cell.length_b   1.000
_cell.length_c   1.000
_cell.angle_alpha   90.00
_cell.angle_beta   90.00
_cell.angle_gamma   90.00
#
_symmetry.space_group_name_H-M   'P 1'
#
loop_
_entity.id
_entity.type
_entity.pdbx_description
1 polymer ?
#
loop_
_entity_poly.entity_id
_entity_poly.type
_entity_poly.pdbx_seq_one_letter_code
_entity_poly.pdbx_strand_id
1 'polypeptide(L)'
;MVDCPNCGTKVATAVKCWTVTPVKPSVRGNIPEFKVGIFECPKCKSKFRSKVGATAKPVETNVNDFVVKIKEIREGLTQTLRTLREKIKTLETERAGLMVEIENLKKVVESRANALETEVNQLREELQSLRELLGAGEEID
;
A
#
# COMPACT_ATOMS: atom_id res chain seq x y z
N MET A 1 -14.33 47.43 -16.75
CA MET A 1 -14.99 48.65 -16.22
C MET A 1 -16.12 48.22 -15.31
N VAL A 2 -16.36 48.94 -14.22
CA VAL A 2 -17.39 48.63 -13.23
C VAL A 2 -18.33 49.82 -13.08
N ASP A 3 -19.63 49.56 -13.03
CA ASP A 3 -20.64 50.61 -12.85
C ASP A 3 -20.74 51.02 -11.38
N CYS A 4 -20.76 52.33 -11.12
CA CYS A 4 -20.97 52.86 -9.78
C CYS A 4 -22.41 52.57 -9.32
N PRO A 5 -22.62 51.92 -8.16
CA PRO A 5 -23.95 51.57 -7.68
C PRO A 5 -24.82 52.77 -7.31
N ASN A 6 -24.22 53.96 -7.12
CA ASN A 6 -24.94 55.16 -6.70
C ASN A 6 -25.40 56.03 -7.89
N CYS A 7 -24.63 56.10 -8.98
CA CYS A 7 -24.92 57.02 -10.09
C CYS A 7 -24.71 56.43 -11.50
N GLY A 8 -24.43 55.13 -11.61
CA GLY A 8 -24.27 54.43 -12.89
C GLY A 8 -23.01 54.81 -13.69
N THR A 9 -22.11 55.63 -13.15
CA THR A 9 -20.88 56.02 -13.86
C THR A 9 -19.92 54.86 -13.96
N LYS A 10 -19.41 54.59 -15.16
CA LYS A 10 -18.39 53.58 -15.43
C LYS A 10 -17.04 54.01 -14.86
N VAL A 11 -16.52 53.23 -13.92
CA VAL A 11 -15.19 53.43 -13.32
C VAL A 11 -14.24 52.35 -13.86
N ALA A 12 -13.12 52.78 -14.45
CA ALA A 12 -12.14 51.88 -15.04
C ALA A 12 -11.09 51.40 -14.03
N THR A 13 -10.63 52.28 -13.15
CA THR A 13 -9.47 52.04 -12.28
C THR A 13 -9.89 51.86 -10.82
N ALA A 14 -9.42 50.79 -10.19
CA ALA A 14 -9.57 50.58 -8.76
C ALA A 14 -8.52 51.40 -7.99
N VAL A 15 -8.93 52.00 -6.88
CA VAL A 15 -8.04 52.72 -5.93
C VAL A 15 -7.14 51.73 -5.18
N LYS A 16 -7.67 50.54 -4.85
CA LYS A 16 -6.93 49.46 -4.21
C LYS A 16 -7.46 48.12 -4.69
N CYS A 17 -6.59 47.15 -4.92
CA CYS A 17 -6.99 45.78 -5.24
C CYS A 17 -6.25 44.77 -4.37
N TRP A 18 -6.89 43.65 -4.09
CA TRP A 18 -6.28 42.51 -3.40
C TRP A 18 -6.89 41.19 -3.90
N THR A 19 -6.15 40.11 -3.75
CA THR A 19 -6.61 38.76 -4.08
C THR A 19 -7.37 38.19 -2.88
N VAL A 20 -8.50 37.55 -3.14
CA VAL A 20 -9.26 36.81 -2.12
C VAL A 20 -9.17 35.33 -2.45
N THR A 21 -8.56 34.58 -1.55
CA THR A 21 -8.53 33.11 -1.61
C THR A 21 -9.63 32.58 -0.69
N PRO A 22 -10.70 31.97 -1.22
CA PRO A 22 -11.75 31.42 -0.38
C PRO A 22 -11.22 30.24 0.45
N VAL A 23 -11.61 30.20 1.73
CA VAL A 23 -11.15 29.20 2.72
C VAL A 23 -11.67 27.77 2.42
N LYS A 24 -12.68 27.64 1.55
CA LYS A 24 -13.27 26.34 1.18
C LYS A 24 -12.94 25.97 -0.27
N PRO A 25 -12.34 24.79 -0.50
CA PRO A 25 -12.17 24.27 -1.86
C PRO A 25 -13.54 23.96 -2.47
N SER A 26 -13.70 24.31 -3.75
CA SER A 26 -14.85 23.91 -4.55
C SER A 26 -14.81 22.40 -4.80
N VAL A 27 -15.99 21.79 -4.98
CA VAL A 27 -16.26 20.36 -5.23
C VAL A 27 -15.48 19.79 -6.44
N ARG A 28 -14.80 20.64 -7.23
CA ARG A 28 -14.00 20.26 -8.41
C ARG A 28 -12.49 20.61 -8.31
N GLY A 29 -11.94 20.74 -7.11
CA GLY A 29 -10.49 20.88 -6.89
C GLY A 29 -9.86 22.22 -7.31
N ASN A 30 -10.58 23.07 -8.04
CA ASN A 30 -10.16 24.43 -8.37
C ASN A 30 -10.63 25.42 -7.30
N ILE A 31 -9.70 26.10 -6.63
CA ILE A 31 -9.97 27.27 -5.80
C ILE A 31 -10.00 28.48 -6.76
N PRO A 32 -11.17 29.09 -7.04
CA PRO A 32 -11.20 30.27 -7.90
C PRO A 32 -10.62 31.45 -7.13
N GLU A 33 -9.34 31.78 -7.37
CA GLU A 33 -8.77 33.05 -6.95
C GLU A 33 -9.50 34.17 -7.70
N PHE A 34 -10.10 35.11 -6.96
CA PHE A 34 -10.66 36.31 -7.56
C PHE A 34 -10.07 37.56 -6.92
N LYS A 35 -9.84 38.58 -7.75
CA LYS A 35 -9.39 39.89 -7.28
C LYS A 35 -10.59 40.76 -6.97
N VAL A 36 -10.57 41.44 -5.83
CA VAL A 36 -11.55 42.46 -5.46
C VAL A 36 -10.85 43.81 -5.49
N GLY A 37 -11.49 44.80 -6.10
CA GLY A 37 -11.04 46.19 -6.13
C GLY A 37 -11.99 47.11 -5.37
N ILE A 38 -11.45 48.09 -4.66
CA ILE A 38 -12.19 49.28 -4.21
C ILE A 38 -12.09 50.34 -5.31
N PHE A 39 -13.23 50.88 -5.71
CA PHE A 39 -13.37 51.94 -6.69
C PHE A 39 -13.91 53.19 -5.99
N GLU A 40 -13.50 54.36 -6.46
CA GLU A 40 -14.05 55.64 -6.05
C GLU A 40 -14.65 56.31 -7.27
N CYS A 41 -15.95 56.66 -7.20
CA CYS A 41 -16.63 57.26 -8.34
C CYS A 41 -16.18 58.71 -8.53
N PRO A 42 -15.72 59.11 -9.74
CA PRO A 42 -15.34 60.50 -9.98
C PRO A 42 -16.54 61.46 -9.95
N LYS A 43 -17.76 60.96 -10.19
CA LYS A 43 -18.98 61.78 -10.26
C LYS A 43 -19.60 62.03 -8.89
N CYS A 44 -19.76 61.00 -8.06
CA CYS A 44 -20.45 61.09 -6.77
C CYS A 44 -19.56 60.80 -5.55
N LYS A 45 -18.25 60.62 -5.75
CA LYS A 45 -17.24 60.33 -4.72
C LYS A 45 -17.53 59.09 -3.84
N SER A 46 -18.50 58.27 -4.22
CA SER A 46 -18.86 57.07 -3.46
C SER A 46 -17.80 55.99 -3.66
N LYS A 47 -17.39 55.36 -2.55
CA LYS A 47 -16.45 54.23 -2.53
C LYS A 47 -17.21 52.91 -2.53
N PHE A 48 -16.89 52.01 -3.45
CA PHE A 48 -17.57 50.71 -3.59
C PHE A 48 -16.60 49.59 -3.95
N ARG A 49 -16.97 48.35 -3.65
CA ARG A 49 -16.16 47.15 -3.93
C ARG A 49 -16.73 46.41 -5.13
N SER A 50 -15.88 45.91 -6.02
CA SER A 50 -16.32 45.05 -7.11
C SER A 50 -15.25 44.05 -7.52
N LYS A 51 -15.69 42.94 -8.14
CA LYS A 51 -14.81 41.88 -8.65
C LYS A 51 -14.03 42.44 -9.84
N VAL A 52 -12.71 42.47 -9.71
CA VAL A 52 -11.81 42.74 -10.82
C VAL A 52 -11.60 41.41 -11.51
N GLY A 53 -11.99 41.31 -12.79
CA GLY A 53 -11.82 40.09 -13.58
C GLY A 53 -10.39 39.59 -13.45
N ALA A 54 -10.21 38.48 -12.74
CA ALA A 54 -8.95 37.77 -12.72
C ALA A 54 -8.79 37.20 -14.12
N THR A 55 -7.82 37.72 -14.88
CA THR A 55 -7.23 36.92 -15.94
C THR A 55 -6.68 35.69 -15.21
N ALA A 56 -7.37 34.56 -15.38
CA ALA A 56 -6.87 33.27 -14.92
C ALA A 56 -5.50 33.12 -15.58
N LYS A 57 -4.42 33.27 -14.82
CA LYS A 57 -3.14 32.75 -15.26
C LYS A 57 -3.34 31.22 -15.30
N PRO A 58 -3.14 30.55 -16.43
CA PRO A 58 -3.04 29.11 -16.41
C PRO A 58 -1.91 28.78 -15.42
N VAL A 59 -2.23 27.99 -14.40
CA VAL A 59 -1.19 27.33 -13.61
C VAL A 59 -0.53 26.39 -14.61
N GLU A 60 0.59 26.82 -15.17
CA GLU A 60 1.51 25.95 -15.88
C GLU A 60 2.07 24.96 -14.85
N THR A 61 1.33 23.91 -14.53
CA THR A 61 1.96 22.71 -13.99
C THR A 61 2.88 22.21 -15.09
N ASN A 62 4.17 22.50 -14.93
CA ASN A 62 5.20 22.12 -15.87
C ASN A 62 5.13 20.61 -16.05
N VAL A 63 4.85 20.15 -17.27
CA VAL A 63 4.81 18.72 -17.64
C VAL A 63 6.08 18.01 -17.16
N ASN A 64 7.21 18.72 -17.08
CA ASN A 64 8.47 18.19 -16.56
C ASN A 64 8.37 17.69 -15.11
N ASP A 65 7.60 18.34 -14.23
CA ASP A 65 7.47 17.91 -12.83
C ASP A 65 6.77 16.55 -12.74
N PHE A 66 5.76 16.32 -13.58
CA PHE A 66 5.10 15.03 -13.68
C PHE A 66 6.01 13.97 -14.29
N VAL A 67 6.82 14.33 -15.28
CA VAL A 67 7.81 13.42 -15.89
C VAL A 67 8.86 12.97 -14.85
N VAL A 68 9.32 13.87 -13.97
CA VAL A 68 10.25 13.53 -12.89
C VAL A 68 9.60 12.54 -11.91
N LYS A 69 8.38 12.82 -11.43
CA LYS A 69 7.65 11.93 -10.52
C LYS A 69 7.41 10.54 -11.12
N ILE A 70 7.07 10.46 -12.41
CA ILE A 70 6.88 9.18 -13.10
C ILE A 70 8.18 8.38 -13.14
N LYS A 71 9.34 9.03 -13.36
CA LYS A 71 10.64 8.36 -13.33
C LYS A 71 10.96 7.81 -11.95
N GLU A 72 10.79 8.60 -10.89
CA GLU A 72 11.01 8.17 -9.51
C GLU A 72 10.13 6.97 -9.13
N ILE A 73 8.83 7.02 -9.48
CA ILE A 73 7.90 5.90 -9.26
C ILE A 73 8.38 4.65 -10.01
N ARG A 74 8.77 4.81 -11.28
CA ARG A 74 9.25 3.69 -12.11
C ARG A 74 10.51 3.06 -11.52
N GLU A 75 11.45 3.86 -11.05
CA GLU A 75 12.68 3.39 -10.40
C GLU A 75 12.37 2.65 -9.10
N GLY A 76 11.52 3.21 -8.25
CA GLY A 76 11.08 2.57 -6.99
C GLY A 76 10.37 1.23 -7.23
N LEU A 77 9.49 1.16 -8.22
CA LEU A 77 8.82 -0.08 -8.62
C LEU A 77 9.82 -1.12 -9.17
N THR A 78 10.79 -0.68 -9.98
CA THR A 78 11.82 -1.57 -10.55
C THR A 78 12.68 -2.19 -9.44
N GLN A 79 13.07 -1.39 -8.45
CA GLN A 79 13.83 -1.86 -7.31
C GLN A 79 13.01 -2.81 -6.43
N THR A 80 11.76 -2.47 -6.16
CA THR A 80 10.85 -3.33 -5.37
C THR A 80 10.64 -4.69 -6.04
N LEU A 81 10.41 -4.70 -7.36
CA LEU A 81 10.26 -5.94 -8.14
C LEU A 81 11.53 -6.78 -8.12
N ARG A 82 12.72 -6.16 -8.15
CA ARG A 82 14.00 -6.88 -8.03
C ARG A 82 14.10 -7.58 -6.67
N THR A 83 13.88 -6.84 -5.59
CA THR A 83 13.94 -7.38 -4.22
C THR A 83 12.91 -8.49 -3.99
N LEU A 84 11.69 -8.34 -4.50
CA LEU A 84 10.67 -9.39 -4.39
C LEU A 84 11.06 -10.66 -5.15
N ARG A 85 11.62 -10.53 -6.36
CA ARG A 85 12.12 -11.69 -7.13
C ARG A 85 13.24 -12.42 -6.41
N GLU A 86 14.17 -11.70 -5.80
CA GLU A 86 15.25 -12.29 -5.00
C GLU A 86 14.70 -13.05 -3.79
N LYS A 87 13.75 -12.45 -3.05
CA LYS A 87 13.08 -13.12 -1.92
C LYS A 87 12.33 -14.38 -2.34
N ILE A 88 11.62 -14.34 -3.47
CA ILE A 88 10.93 -15.52 -4.02
C ILE A 88 11.95 -16.63 -4.30
N LYS A 89 13.07 -16.32 -4.96
CA LYS A 89 14.12 -17.30 -5.26
C LYS A 89 14.71 -17.92 -3.98
N THR A 90 14.94 -17.12 -2.94
CA THR A 90 15.40 -17.63 -1.63
C THR A 90 14.37 -18.58 -1.02
N LEU A 91 13.10 -18.18 -0.95
CA LEU A 91 12.02 -19.00 -0.40
C LEU A 91 11.81 -20.30 -1.18
N GLU A 92 11.93 -20.28 -2.50
CA GLU A 92 11.87 -21.48 -3.34
C GLU A 92 13.00 -22.47 -3.01
N THR A 93 14.21 -21.95 -2.75
CA THR A 93 15.37 -22.76 -2.35
C THR A 93 15.18 -23.36 -0.97
N GLU A 94 14.74 -22.55 0.00
CA GLU A 94 14.44 -23.01 1.37
C GLU A 94 13.34 -24.07 1.38
N ARG A 95 12.27 -23.86 0.61
CA ARG A 95 11.18 -24.84 0.46
C ARG A 95 11.70 -26.16 -0.09
N ALA A 96 12.54 -26.14 -1.11
CA ALA A 96 13.13 -27.37 -1.66
C ALA A 96 14.00 -28.09 -0.63
N GLY A 97 14.80 -27.35 0.16
CA GLY A 97 15.60 -27.91 1.25
C GLY A 97 14.75 -28.58 2.33
N LEU A 98 13.71 -27.90 2.82
CA LEU A 98 12.80 -28.44 3.83
C LEU A 98 12.05 -29.68 3.35
N MET A 99 11.66 -29.74 2.08
CA MET A 99 11.03 -30.95 1.52
C MET A 99 11.96 -32.16 1.56
N VAL A 100 13.26 -31.97 1.30
CA VAL A 100 14.27 -33.04 1.40
C VAL A 100 14.47 -33.46 2.86
N GLU A 101 14.52 -32.51 3.79
CA GLU A 101 14.66 -32.80 5.22
C GLU A 101 13.48 -33.62 5.76
N ILE A 102 12.24 -33.25 5.41
CA ILE A 102 11.03 -34.01 5.78
C ILE A 102 11.11 -35.45 5.27
N GLU A 103 11.51 -35.65 4.01
CA GLU A 103 11.61 -37.00 3.44
C GLU A 103 12.68 -37.85 4.15
N ASN A 104 13.82 -37.24 4.51
CA ASN A 104 14.86 -37.92 5.28
C ASN A 104 14.37 -38.30 6.69
N LEU A 105 13.69 -37.39 7.38
CA LEU A 105 13.11 -37.66 8.71
C LEU A 105 12.06 -38.77 8.64
N LYS A 106 11.22 -38.78 7.60
CA LYS A 106 10.24 -39.84 7.38
C LYS A 106 10.90 -41.20 7.23
N LYS A 107 11.96 -41.31 6.41
CA LYS A 107 12.75 -42.54 6.24
C LYS A 107 13.38 -43.04 7.54
N VAL A 108 13.89 -42.13 8.37
CA VAL A 108 14.48 -42.47 9.68
C VAL A 108 13.41 -43.00 10.63
N VAL A 109 12.22 -42.38 10.66
CA VAL A 109 11.12 -42.85 11.50
C VAL A 109 10.62 -44.21 11.03
N GLU A 110 10.46 -44.41 9.72
CA GLU A 110 10.01 -45.67 9.13
C GLU A 110 11.01 -46.80 9.39
N SER A 111 12.31 -46.57 9.19
CA SER A 111 13.33 -47.60 9.48
C SER A 111 13.36 -47.97 10.96
N ARG A 112 13.21 -46.98 11.86
CA ARG A 112 13.15 -47.23 13.31
C ARG A 112 11.89 -47.98 13.71
N ALA A 113 10.74 -47.66 13.12
CA ALA A 113 9.50 -48.38 13.37
C ALA A 113 9.61 -49.85 12.96
N ASN A 114 10.15 -50.11 11.76
CA ASN A 114 10.38 -51.47 11.25
C ASN A 114 11.35 -52.27 12.13
N ALA A 115 12.43 -51.64 12.61
CA ALA A 115 13.38 -52.28 13.52
C ALA A 115 12.71 -52.68 14.84
N LEU A 116 11.97 -51.75 15.46
CA LEU A 116 11.24 -52.03 16.71
C LEU A 116 10.16 -53.09 16.53
N GLU A 117 9.44 -53.08 15.42
CA GLU A 117 8.44 -54.11 15.12
C GLU A 117 9.09 -55.50 15.00
N THR A 118 10.25 -55.57 14.36
CA THR A 118 11.03 -56.81 14.25
C THR A 118 11.48 -57.31 15.63
N GLU A 119 12.03 -56.44 16.47
CA GLU A 119 12.45 -56.76 17.84
C GLU A 119 11.26 -57.24 18.69
N VAL A 120 10.11 -56.56 18.61
CA VAL A 120 8.89 -56.96 19.35
C VAL A 120 8.39 -58.34 18.90
N ASN A 121 8.44 -58.63 17.61
CA ASN A 121 8.04 -59.94 17.09
C ASN A 121 8.99 -61.04 17.57
N GLN A 122 10.31 -60.81 17.51
CA GLN A 122 11.31 -61.74 18.05
C GLN A 122 11.09 -62.00 19.54
N LEU A 123 10.89 -60.95 20.34
CA LEU A 123 10.62 -61.10 21.77
C LEU A 123 9.32 -61.87 22.06
N ARG A 124 8.28 -61.70 21.23
CA ARG A 124 7.04 -62.48 21.35
C ARG A 124 7.27 -63.96 21.06
N GLU A 125 8.04 -64.28 20.03
CA GLU A 125 8.41 -65.67 19.67
C GLU A 125 9.28 -66.32 20.76
N GLU A 126 10.24 -65.58 21.31
CA GLU A 126 11.07 -66.05 22.43
C GLU A 126 10.22 -66.29 23.68
N LEU A 127 9.31 -65.37 24.02
CA LEU A 127 8.37 -65.54 25.15
C LEU A 127 7.47 -66.76 24.96
N GLN A 128 6.96 -67.00 23.75
CA GLN A 128 6.18 -68.19 23.44
C GLN A 128 7.01 -69.47 23.62
N SER A 129 8.23 -69.49 23.08
CA SER A 129 9.15 -70.62 23.20
C SER A 129 9.48 -70.94 24.66
N LEU A 130 9.71 -69.91 25.48
CA LEU A 130 9.95 -70.07 26.92
C LEU A 130 8.71 -70.58 27.67
N ARG A 131 7.50 -70.12 27.31
CA ARG A 131 6.25 -70.61 27.88
C ARG A 131 6.05 -72.10 27.60
N GLU A 132 6.32 -72.53 26.36
CA GLU A 132 6.24 -73.93 25.95
C GLU A 132 7.27 -74.79 26.70
N LEU A 133 8.53 -74.33 26.82
CA LEU A 133 9.58 -75.04 27.57
C LEU A 133 9.27 -75.20 29.07
N LEU A 134 8.64 -74.19 29.67
CA LEU A 134 8.27 -74.21 31.10
C LEU A 134 6.96 -74.96 31.37
N GLY A 135 6.28 -75.49 30.34
CA GLY A 135 4.99 -76.17 30.50
C GLY A 135 3.88 -75.24 31.01
N ALA A 136 4.07 -73.92 30.96
CA ALA A 136 3.12 -72.91 31.46
C ALA A 136 1.93 -72.69 30.49
N GLY A 137 1.50 -73.76 29.83
CA GLY A 137 0.38 -73.82 28.89
C GLY A 137 -0.73 -74.79 29.31
N GLU A 138 -0.54 -75.58 30.36
CA GLU A 138 -1.58 -76.45 30.93
C GLU A 138 -1.87 -76.02 32.38
N GLU A 139 -3.16 -75.99 32.72
CA GLU A 139 -3.78 -75.54 33.99
C GLU A 139 -4.02 -74.03 34.15
N ILE A 140 -5.26 -73.61 33.88
CA ILE A 140 -6.28 -73.26 34.90
C ILE A 140 -7.65 -73.29 34.17
N ASP A 141 -8.49 -74.25 34.57
CA ASP A 141 -9.96 -74.28 34.32
C ASP A 141 -10.67 -73.13 35.04
#